data_AF-A0A2J6TMS8-F1
#
_entry.id   AF-A0A2J6TMS8-F1
#
_cell.length_a   1.000
_cell.length_b   1.000
_cell.length_c   1.000
_cell.angle_alpha   90.00
_cell.angle_beta   90.00
_cell.angle_gamma   90.00
#
_symmetry.space_group_name_H-M   'P 1'
#
loop_
_entity.id
_entity.type
_entity.pdbx_description
1 polymer ?
#
loop_
_entity_poly.entity_id
_entity_poly.type
_entity_poly.pdbx_seq_one_letter_code
_entity_poly.pdbx_strand_id
1 'polypeptide(L)'
;MNQAQLTNSNVPPLLPPNLPDSYRPAIPQARRPRASSAKPSKNLWRNARAIGDVVYIFVAWLVFTVLYMFFIYYVLIEGKVQVGAVFFGASTTNLLVSIFSQIFVVLAAMTMHGLLTTLRLVLKDTSLVTFFGIGSSSGWSSVLKLLAAGWFPKFWCNFTSVLLGEGSLLVVILGIPIVGLAFGSMLKYRATFEYYFVPGHTKVPVFAGLIPLDNRVLDIVPPAVLCLYIEGWTSSLLTNNKYATSFPMDGCGTGCRSLVLPGGIELARQVGPSLNLSMFEGGLLDSAETIRINNAPGIVTTYRNASDITFDPVGDCLYAGQAINDTLQMCIRQVGQSIAVGWAGCPQELYSTNSCNTNRTWTTAPLKWATVMATYKQFATTAYNRQNFSIIDVRPTADLERMPVNASDYMAIFKKIMIPTSAATDPDRAAIDSLIYTLTWLHRTYRGSFPDDQNSLVTNLHNFLAIPLQFTVTAVQFANYTVVNGTFPLPEDTATIATDGWSKSRLAIQPWTDWLFIVAAAAMLLAVMAGILWILGEAPLAPATGIRDFDTLRLAGRIKVKKERRRDGEREDAITLIDFARVTDIDSAWGLAKEMRGWKVVANDVEEP
;
A
#
# COMPACT_ATOMS: atom_id res chain seq x y z
N MET A 1 14.41 42.32 -39.83
CA MET A 1 15.53 41.81 -40.63
C MET A 1 15.01 40.70 -41.56
N ASN A 2 14.92 41.05 -42.85
CA ASN A 2 14.96 40.25 -44.09
C ASN A 2 14.22 38.89 -44.09
N GLN A 3 13.06 38.67 -44.72
CA GLN A 3 12.63 38.88 -46.11
C GLN A 3 13.60 38.32 -47.18
N ALA A 4 13.15 37.28 -47.91
CA ALA A 4 13.46 37.09 -49.34
C ALA A 4 12.44 36.11 -49.98
N GLN A 5 11.43 36.67 -50.64
CA GLN A 5 10.77 36.06 -51.81
C GLN A 5 11.66 36.29 -53.03
N LEU A 6 11.67 35.37 -53.99
CA LEU A 6 12.03 35.68 -55.38
C LEU A 6 11.10 34.95 -56.35
N THR A 7 10.35 35.78 -57.07
CA THR A 7 9.48 35.54 -58.22
C THR A 7 10.27 35.61 -59.53
N ASN A 8 9.85 34.86 -60.56
CA ASN A 8 9.62 35.31 -61.95
C ASN A 8 9.45 34.10 -62.86
N SER A 9 8.30 33.88 -63.51
CA SER A 9 7.73 34.62 -64.66
C SER A 9 8.59 34.50 -65.92
N ASN A 10 8.04 33.88 -66.97
CA ASN A 10 8.34 34.17 -68.37
C ASN A 10 7.36 33.46 -69.31
N VAL A 11 6.73 34.25 -70.18
CA VAL A 11 5.81 33.95 -71.29
C VAL A 11 6.08 35.05 -72.35
N PRO A 12 5.76 34.92 -73.65
CA PRO A 12 6.05 33.94 -74.72
C PRO A 12 6.88 34.61 -75.87
N PRO A 13 6.95 34.09 -77.12
CA PRO A 13 6.02 34.60 -78.16
C PRO A 13 5.67 33.67 -79.38
N LEU A 14 4.45 33.88 -79.91
CA LEU A 14 3.96 34.00 -81.31
C LEU A 14 4.38 33.04 -82.49
N LEU A 15 3.35 32.33 -83.02
CA LEU A 15 2.88 32.04 -84.43
C LEU A 15 3.75 32.41 -85.66
N PRO A 16 3.61 31.78 -86.88
CA PRO A 16 2.32 31.55 -87.57
C PRO A 16 2.29 30.29 -88.52
N PRO A 17 1.47 30.18 -89.60
CA PRO A 17 0.63 29.00 -89.87
C PRO A 17 0.98 28.24 -91.17
N ASN A 18 0.36 27.06 -91.39
CA ASN A 18 -0.18 26.55 -92.69
C ASN A 18 -0.05 25.02 -92.88
N LEU A 19 -1.22 24.36 -92.91
CA LEU A 19 -1.66 23.20 -93.74
C LEU A 19 -0.91 21.84 -93.67
N PRO A 20 -1.54 20.72 -94.10
CA PRO A 20 -2.90 20.25 -93.84
C PRO A 20 -2.96 18.76 -93.41
N ASP A 21 -4.19 18.33 -93.11
CA ASP A 21 -4.66 17.02 -92.69
C ASP A 21 -3.98 15.78 -93.30
N SER A 22 -3.56 14.85 -92.44
CA SER A 22 -4.01 13.45 -92.52
C SER A 22 -3.55 12.65 -91.29
N TYR A 23 -4.39 11.68 -90.90
CA TYR A 23 -4.18 10.66 -89.86
C TYR A 23 -4.47 11.05 -88.40
N ARG A 24 -5.77 11.04 -88.07
CA ARG A 24 -6.27 10.65 -86.74
C ARG A 24 -6.10 9.16 -86.51
N PRO A 25 -5.72 8.77 -85.28
CA PRO A 25 -6.44 7.71 -84.57
C PRO A 25 -6.96 8.19 -83.21
N ALA A 26 -8.12 7.66 -82.84
CA ALA A 26 -8.91 8.05 -81.67
C ALA A 26 -8.22 7.72 -80.33
N ILE A 27 -8.24 8.68 -79.39
CA ILE A 27 -7.85 8.49 -77.99
C ILE A 27 -9.14 8.57 -77.12
N PRO A 28 -9.32 7.68 -76.11
CA PRO A 28 -10.57 7.57 -75.36
C PRO A 28 -10.79 8.74 -74.38
N GLN A 29 -12.05 9.14 -74.24
CA GLN A 29 -12.51 10.22 -73.37
C GLN A 29 -12.28 9.92 -71.87
N ALA A 30 -11.64 10.87 -71.18
CA ALA A 30 -11.55 10.91 -69.72
C ALA A 30 -12.92 11.23 -69.07
N ARG A 31 -13.43 10.31 -68.25
CA ARG A 31 -14.60 10.53 -67.38
C ARG A 31 -14.21 11.32 -66.14
N ARG A 32 -14.95 12.40 -65.87
CA ARG A 32 -14.94 13.17 -64.62
C ARG A 32 -15.28 12.28 -63.40
N PRO A 33 -14.65 12.49 -62.23
CA PRO A 33 -15.03 11.80 -61.00
C PRO A 33 -16.33 12.39 -60.45
N ARG A 34 -17.37 11.55 -60.32
CA ARG A 34 -18.58 11.87 -59.54
C ARG A 34 -18.28 11.66 -58.06
N ALA A 35 -18.49 12.69 -57.26
CA ALA A 35 -18.58 12.58 -55.81
C ALA A 35 -19.74 11.64 -55.44
N SER A 36 -19.42 10.47 -54.89
CA SER A 36 -20.41 9.56 -54.30
C SER A 36 -20.63 9.96 -52.84
N SER A 37 -21.86 10.39 -52.51
CA SER A 37 -22.28 10.50 -51.11
C SER A 37 -22.23 9.11 -50.47
N ALA A 38 -21.42 8.94 -49.42
CA ALA A 38 -21.30 7.69 -48.69
C ALA A 38 -22.65 7.31 -48.04
N LYS A 39 -23.45 6.49 -48.72
CA LYS A 39 -24.55 5.76 -48.07
C LYS A 39 -23.90 4.75 -47.12
N PRO A 40 -24.30 4.67 -45.84
CA PRO A 40 -23.79 3.65 -44.94
C PRO A 40 -24.02 2.28 -45.58
N SER A 41 -22.93 1.55 -45.77
CA SER A 41 -22.91 0.24 -46.44
C SER A 41 -23.94 -0.67 -45.78
N LYS A 42 -24.90 -1.18 -46.58
CA LYS A 42 -25.90 -2.18 -46.13
C LYS A 42 -25.24 -3.41 -45.49
N ASN A 43 -23.97 -3.67 -45.80
CA ASN A 43 -23.19 -4.80 -45.28
C ASN A 43 -22.78 -4.58 -43.81
N LEU A 44 -22.50 -3.34 -43.40
CA LEU A 44 -22.08 -3.03 -42.02
C LEU A 44 -23.21 -3.27 -41.02
N TRP A 45 -24.43 -2.86 -41.37
CA TRP A 45 -25.64 -3.13 -40.57
C TRP A 45 -26.00 -4.62 -40.51
N ARG A 46 -25.75 -5.36 -41.60
CA ARG A 46 -25.98 -6.80 -41.67
C ARG A 46 -24.99 -7.57 -40.79
N ASN A 47 -23.71 -7.19 -40.83
CA ASN A 47 -22.66 -7.74 -39.98
C ASN A 47 -22.88 -7.40 -38.51
N ALA A 48 -23.24 -6.15 -38.21
CA ALA A 48 -23.56 -5.72 -36.84
C ALA A 48 -24.71 -6.52 -36.22
N ARG A 49 -25.75 -6.89 -36.98
CA ARG A 49 -26.80 -7.79 -36.51
C ARG A 49 -26.32 -9.22 -36.29
N ALA A 50 -25.44 -9.73 -37.16
CA ALA A 50 -24.90 -11.08 -37.02
C ALA A 50 -24.02 -11.24 -35.77
N ILE A 51 -23.41 -10.15 -35.29
CA ILE A 51 -22.55 -10.12 -34.10
C ILE A 51 -23.20 -9.41 -32.89
N GLY A 52 -24.51 -9.16 -32.95
CA GLY A 52 -25.23 -8.30 -32.00
C GLY A 52 -25.03 -8.72 -30.54
N ASP A 53 -25.07 -10.03 -30.26
CA ASP A 53 -24.87 -10.57 -28.91
C ASP A 53 -23.48 -10.28 -28.36
N VAL A 54 -22.44 -10.40 -29.21
CA VAL A 54 -21.04 -10.15 -28.83
C VAL A 54 -20.85 -8.65 -28.57
N VAL A 55 -21.42 -7.80 -29.42
CA VAL A 55 -21.36 -6.33 -29.24
C VAL A 55 -22.10 -5.92 -27.97
N TYR A 56 -23.26 -6.50 -27.67
CA TYR A 56 -24.00 -6.21 -26.44
C TYR A 56 -23.20 -6.56 -25.18
N ILE A 57 -22.63 -7.78 -25.13
CA ILE A 57 -21.80 -8.21 -24.00
C ILE A 57 -20.53 -7.34 -23.90
N PHE A 58 -19.91 -6.98 -25.02
CA PHE A 58 -18.75 -6.08 -25.04
C PHE A 58 -19.09 -4.70 -24.48
N VAL A 59 -20.23 -4.11 -24.86
CA VAL A 59 -20.67 -2.80 -24.33
C VAL A 59 -20.92 -2.89 -22.83
N ALA A 60 -21.60 -3.94 -22.35
CA ALA A 60 -21.81 -4.17 -20.92
C ALA A 60 -20.47 -4.31 -20.16
N TRP A 61 -19.52 -5.06 -20.73
CA TRP A 61 -18.18 -5.24 -20.18
C TRP A 61 -17.37 -3.94 -20.18
N LEU A 62 -17.45 -3.14 -21.25
CA LEU A 62 -16.79 -1.84 -21.37
C LEU A 62 -17.28 -0.89 -20.27
N VAL A 63 -18.60 -0.74 -20.12
CA VAL A 63 -19.19 0.13 -19.09
C VAL A 63 -18.78 -0.34 -17.68
N PHE A 64 -18.89 -1.65 -17.42
CA PHE A 64 -18.48 -2.21 -16.13
C PHE A 64 -16.99 -1.97 -15.84
N THR A 65 -16.13 -2.19 -16.83
CA THR A 65 -14.67 -2.04 -16.68
C THR A 65 -14.30 -0.58 -16.41
N VAL A 66 -14.92 0.38 -17.11
CA VAL A 66 -14.68 1.81 -16.86
C VAL A 66 -15.09 2.19 -15.44
N LEU A 67 -16.28 1.75 -14.98
CA LEU A 67 -16.73 1.99 -13.61
C LEU A 67 -15.81 1.32 -12.57
N TYR A 68 -15.33 0.12 -12.86
CA TYR A 68 -14.43 -0.61 -11.97
C TYR A 68 -13.04 0.03 -11.90
N MET A 69 -12.50 0.47 -13.03
CA MET A 69 -11.25 1.26 -13.07
C MET A 69 -11.39 2.57 -12.27
N PHE A 70 -12.53 3.26 -12.40
CA PHE A 70 -12.81 4.46 -11.63
C PHE A 70 -12.88 4.14 -10.13
N PHE A 71 -13.53 3.04 -9.74
CA PHE A 71 -13.57 2.59 -8.35
C PHE A 71 -12.16 2.29 -7.79
N ILE A 72 -11.34 1.54 -8.53
CA ILE A 72 -9.94 1.26 -8.14
C ILE A 72 -9.15 2.56 -8.01
N TYR A 73 -9.27 3.45 -8.99
CA TYR A 73 -8.55 4.72 -8.98
C TYR A 73 -8.95 5.60 -7.79
N TYR A 74 -10.24 5.80 -7.53
CA TYR A 74 -10.69 6.67 -6.44
C TYR A 74 -10.49 6.05 -5.04
N VAL A 75 -10.83 4.77 -4.87
CA VAL A 75 -10.85 4.13 -3.55
C VAL A 75 -9.50 3.55 -3.16
N LEU A 76 -8.77 2.92 -4.10
CA LEU A 76 -7.49 2.26 -3.80
C LEU A 76 -6.28 3.16 -4.07
N ILE A 77 -6.24 3.86 -5.21
CA ILE A 77 -5.09 4.71 -5.59
C ILE A 77 -5.15 6.07 -4.88
N GLU A 78 -6.22 6.86 -5.07
CA GLU A 78 -6.38 8.15 -4.39
C GLU A 78 -6.70 7.96 -2.90
N GLY A 79 -7.19 6.78 -2.52
CA GLY A 79 -7.44 6.46 -1.12
C GLY A 79 -8.66 7.17 -0.52
N LYS A 80 -9.57 7.65 -1.37
CA LYS A 80 -10.84 8.27 -0.96
C LYS A 80 -11.85 7.18 -0.62
N VAL A 81 -11.87 6.79 0.66
CA VAL A 81 -12.78 5.75 1.19
C VAL A 81 -14.24 6.18 1.27
N GLN A 82 -14.55 7.47 1.06
CA GLN A 82 -15.91 7.98 1.02
C GLN A 82 -16.26 8.44 -0.40
N VAL A 83 -17.27 7.81 -1.00
CA VAL A 83 -17.85 8.21 -2.29
C VAL A 83 -19.31 8.62 -2.04
N GLY A 84 -19.55 9.94 -2.02
CA GLY A 84 -20.85 10.49 -1.62
C GLY A 84 -21.17 10.16 -0.16
N ALA A 85 -22.29 9.47 0.06
CA ALA A 85 -22.74 9.05 1.40
C ALA A 85 -22.20 7.68 1.83
N VAL A 86 -21.60 6.91 0.92
CA VAL A 86 -21.16 5.54 1.20
C VAL A 86 -19.70 5.54 1.61
N PHE A 87 -19.41 4.92 2.77
CA PHE A 87 -18.06 4.66 3.24
C PHE A 87 -17.67 3.22 2.97
N PHE A 88 -16.54 3.02 2.30
CA PHE A 88 -16.00 1.71 2.02
C PHE A 88 -14.93 1.35 3.06
N GLY A 89 -15.34 0.61 4.09
CA GLY A 89 -14.39 0.02 5.05
C GLY A 89 -13.46 -0.99 4.37
N ALA A 90 -12.34 -1.33 4.99
CA ALA A 90 -11.35 -2.21 4.36
C ALA A 90 -11.90 -3.60 4.00
N SER A 91 -12.73 -4.19 4.87
CA SER A 91 -13.38 -5.48 4.62
C SER A 91 -14.39 -5.41 3.47
N THR A 92 -15.23 -4.37 3.45
CA THR A 92 -16.20 -4.12 2.38
C THR A 92 -15.50 -3.85 1.05
N THR A 93 -14.42 -3.06 1.06
CA THR A 93 -13.61 -2.78 -0.13
C THR A 93 -13.01 -4.08 -0.67
N ASN A 94 -12.42 -4.90 0.19
CA ASN A 94 -11.86 -6.19 -0.21
C ASN A 94 -12.92 -7.13 -0.82
N LEU A 95 -14.11 -7.18 -0.20
CA LEU A 95 -15.23 -7.96 -0.71
C LEU A 95 -15.68 -7.46 -2.09
N LEU A 96 -15.87 -6.14 -2.25
CA LEU A 96 -16.30 -5.54 -3.52
C LEU A 96 -15.26 -5.75 -4.62
N VAL A 97 -13.98 -5.53 -4.34
CA VAL A 97 -12.90 -5.79 -5.30
C VAL A 97 -12.89 -7.27 -5.71
N SER A 98 -13.09 -8.20 -4.77
CA SER A 98 -13.20 -9.63 -5.07
C SER A 98 -14.39 -9.93 -6.00
N ILE A 99 -15.58 -9.43 -5.67
CA ILE A 99 -16.80 -9.63 -6.49
C ILE A 99 -16.64 -9.02 -7.88
N PHE A 100 -16.14 -7.79 -7.95
CA PHE A 100 -15.95 -7.08 -9.22
C PHE A 100 -14.87 -7.71 -10.09
N SER A 101 -13.79 -8.24 -9.50
CA SER A 101 -12.77 -8.98 -10.25
C SER A 101 -13.35 -10.25 -10.89
N GLN A 102 -14.24 -10.97 -10.20
CA GLN A 102 -14.90 -12.16 -10.74
C GLN A 102 -15.86 -11.79 -11.87
N ILE A 103 -16.69 -10.75 -11.68
CA ILE A 103 -17.58 -10.25 -12.73
C ILE A 103 -16.78 -9.79 -13.95
N PHE A 104 -15.67 -9.06 -13.74
CA PHE A 104 -14.76 -8.64 -14.81
C PHE A 104 -14.27 -9.84 -15.62
N VAL A 105 -13.73 -10.87 -14.94
CA VAL A 105 -13.19 -12.06 -15.61
C VAL A 105 -14.28 -12.82 -16.37
N VAL A 106 -15.48 -12.96 -15.79
CA VAL A 106 -16.62 -13.63 -16.45
C VAL A 106 -17.06 -12.88 -17.70
N LEU A 107 -17.25 -11.56 -17.62
CA LEU A 107 -17.63 -10.73 -18.76
C LEU A 107 -16.55 -10.73 -19.85
N ALA A 108 -15.29 -10.64 -19.45
CA ALA A 108 -14.15 -10.70 -20.36
C ALA A 108 -14.08 -12.06 -21.07
N ALA A 109 -14.26 -13.17 -20.33
CA ALA A 109 -14.30 -14.51 -20.90
C ALA A 109 -15.47 -14.69 -21.87
N MET A 110 -16.69 -14.26 -21.51
CA MET A 110 -17.87 -14.32 -22.38
C MET A 110 -17.65 -13.52 -23.68
N THR A 111 -17.11 -12.31 -23.56
CA THR A 111 -16.82 -11.45 -24.72
C THR A 111 -15.75 -12.07 -25.61
N MET A 112 -14.67 -12.57 -25.03
CA MET A 112 -13.60 -13.24 -25.77
C MET A 112 -14.09 -14.49 -26.48
N HIS A 113 -14.84 -15.37 -25.79
CA HIS A 113 -15.43 -16.56 -26.42
C HIS A 113 -16.37 -16.18 -27.56
N GLY A 114 -17.18 -15.14 -27.39
CA GLY A 114 -18.03 -14.59 -28.44
C GLY A 114 -17.22 -14.11 -29.64
N LEU A 115 -16.24 -13.22 -29.40
CA LEU A 115 -15.37 -12.65 -30.42
C LEU A 115 -14.64 -13.74 -31.21
N LEU A 116 -14.05 -14.72 -30.53
CA LEU A 116 -13.30 -15.81 -31.15
C LEU A 116 -14.22 -16.69 -32.00
N THR A 117 -15.40 -17.03 -31.49
CA THR A 117 -16.39 -17.79 -32.26
C THR A 117 -16.77 -17.06 -33.54
N THR A 118 -16.92 -15.75 -33.49
CA THR A 118 -17.21 -14.94 -34.68
C THR A 118 -15.99 -14.82 -35.60
N LEU A 119 -14.79 -14.64 -35.06
CA LEU A 119 -13.54 -14.57 -35.81
C LEU A 119 -13.32 -15.87 -36.62
N ARG A 120 -13.64 -17.02 -36.02
CA ARG A 120 -13.64 -18.33 -36.70
C ARG A 120 -14.48 -18.35 -37.97
N LEU A 121 -15.54 -17.54 -38.06
CA LEU A 121 -16.41 -17.47 -39.24
C LEU A 121 -15.84 -16.61 -40.35
N VAL A 122 -14.94 -15.69 -40.02
CA VAL A 122 -14.37 -14.71 -40.93
C VAL A 122 -13.02 -15.18 -41.49
N LEU A 123 -12.26 -15.97 -40.71
CA LEU A 123 -10.94 -16.47 -41.09
C LEU A 123 -11.01 -17.45 -42.27
N LYS A 124 -10.40 -17.07 -43.40
CA LYS A 124 -10.23 -17.90 -44.61
C LYS A 124 -8.88 -18.62 -44.60
N ASP A 125 -8.82 -19.81 -45.20
CA ASP A 125 -7.58 -20.61 -45.41
C ASP A 125 -6.76 -20.92 -44.14
N THR A 126 -7.41 -21.04 -42.99
CA THR A 126 -6.73 -21.34 -41.72
C THR A 126 -6.57 -22.84 -41.48
N SER A 127 -5.56 -23.20 -40.69
CA SER A 127 -5.35 -24.60 -40.28
C SER A 127 -6.53 -25.09 -39.42
N LEU A 128 -6.90 -26.36 -39.55
CA LEU A 128 -8.00 -26.94 -38.78
C LEU A 128 -7.73 -26.89 -37.27
N VAL A 129 -6.46 -26.94 -36.86
CA VAL A 129 -6.04 -26.80 -35.46
C VAL A 129 -6.33 -25.40 -34.93
N THR A 130 -6.01 -24.36 -35.70
CA THR A 130 -6.35 -22.96 -35.37
C THR A 130 -7.86 -22.78 -35.33
N PHE A 131 -8.57 -23.37 -36.30
CA PHE A 131 -10.03 -23.31 -36.40
C PHE A 131 -10.74 -23.92 -35.19
N PHE A 132 -10.28 -25.07 -34.69
CA PHE A 132 -10.82 -25.71 -33.48
C PHE A 132 -10.32 -25.06 -32.19
N GLY A 133 -9.09 -24.56 -32.15
CA GLY A 133 -8.53 -23.88 -30.98
C GLY A 133 -9.17 -22.52 -30.66
N ILE A 134 -9.79 -21.89 -31.66
CA ILE A 134 -10.54 -20.63 -31.53
C ILE A 134 -12.04 -20.88 -31.20
N GLY A 135 -12.49 -22.14 -31.21
CA GLY A 135 -13.90 -22.49 -31.00
C GLY A 135 -14.40 -22.24 -29.56
N SER A 136 -15.68 -21.89 -29.42
CA SER A 136 -16.35 -21.79 -28.10
C SER A 136 -16.38 -23.10 -27.32
N SER A 137 -16.32 -24.25 -28.00
CA SER A 137 -16.37 -25.58 -27.40
C SER A 137 -15.01 -26.11 -26.94
N SER A 138 -13.89 -25.47 -27.33
CA SER A 138 -12.57 -25.86 -26.85
C SER A 138 -12.33 -25.29 -25.45
N GLY A 139 -12.45 -26.15 -24.43
CA GLY A 139 -12.04 -25.79 -23.07
C GLY A 139 -10.55 -25.44 -23.00
N TRP A 140 -10.16 -24.65 -22.00
CA TRP A 140 -8.77 -24.19 -21.78
C TRP A 140 -7.73 -25.30 -21.82
N SER A 141 -8.06 -26.46 -21.23
CA SER A 141 -7.20 -27.65 -21.25
C SER A 141 -7.03 -28.24 -22.65
N SER A 142 -8.06 -28.18 -23.50
CA SER A 142 -8.01 -28.63 -24.89
C SER A 142 -7.18 -27.66 -25.74
N VAL A 143 -7.33 -26.35 -25.53
CA VAL A 143 -6.51 -25.32 -26.16
C VAL A 143 -5.03 -25.48 -25.78
N LEU A 144 -4.75 -25.71 -24.49
CA LEU A 144 -3.39 -25.97 -24.01
C LEU A 144 -2.80 -27.27 -24.58
N LYS A 145 -3.61 -28.33 -24.72
CA LYS A 145 -3.19 -29.60 -25.35
C LYS A 145 -2.91 -29.42 -26.85
N LEU A 146 -3.74 -28.67 -27.57
CA LEU A 146 -3.53 -28.33 -28.99
C LEU A 146 -2.25 -27.50 -29.18
N LEU A 147 -1.99 -26.56 -28.27
CA LEU A 147 -0.74 -25.79 -28.22
C LEU A 147 0.47 -26.67 -27.91
N ALA A 148 0.45 -27.44 -26.82
CA ALA A 148 1.53 -28.32 -26.39
C ALA A 148 1.89 -29.35 -27.45
N ALA A 149 0.89 -29.85 -28.19
CA ALA A 149 1.12 -30.75 -29.31
C ALA A 149 1.97 -30.12 -30.42
N GLY A 150 1.82 -28.82 -30.67
CA GLY A 150 2.57 -28.07 -31.69
C GLY A 150 3.91 -27.50 -31.22
N TRP A 151 4.08 -27.30 -29.91
CA TRP A 151 5.07 -26.37 -29.35
C TRP A 151 6.48 -26.94 -29.15
N PHE A 152 6.62 -28.15 -28.60
CA PHE A 152 7.88 -28.55 -27.98
C PHE A 152 9.12 -28.60 -28.90
N PRO A 153 9.02 -28.93 -30.20
CA PRO A 153 10.19 -28.96 -31.07
C PRO A 153 10.60 -27.60 -31.67
N LYS A 154 9.72 -26.57 -31.69
CA LYS A 154 9.95 -25.30 -32.42
C LYS A 154 9.98 -24.04 -31.53
N PHE A 155 9.72 -24.18 -30.24
CA PHE A 155 9.58 -23.07 -29.28
C PHE A 155 10.82 -22.16 -29.20
N TRP A 156 12.03 -22.71 -29.29
CA TRP A 156 13.27 -21.92 -29.16
C TRP A 156 13.67 -21.14 -30.42
N CYS A 157 13.20 -21.51 -31.61
CA CYS A 157 13.63 -20.84 -32.86
C CYS A 157 12.70 -19.69 -33.31
N ASN A 158 11.44 -19.65 -32.87
CA ASN A 158 10.42 -18.75 -33.42
C ASN A 158 9.75 -17.82 -32.38
N PHE A 159 10.41 -17.54 -31.26
CA PHE A 159 9.84 -16.67 -30.21
C PHE A 159 9.53 -15.24 -30.73
N THR A 160 10.31 -14.74 -31.68
CA THR A 160 10.11 -13.42 -32.32
C THR A 160 8.96 -13.39 -33.34
N SER A 161 8.63 -14.49 -34.02
CA SER A 161 7.50 -14.53 -34.97
C SER A 161 6.14 -14.78 -34.30
N VAL A 162 6.13 -15.26 -33.06
CA VAL A 162 4.92 -15.60 -32.29
C VAL A 162 4.23 -14.36 -31.71
N LEU A 163 4.95 -13.26 -31.51
CA LEU A 163 4.35 -11.98 -31.09
C LEU A 163 3.55 -11.29 -32.21
N LEU A 164 3.78 -11.67 -33.48
CA LEU A 164 3.17 -11.04 -34.67
C LEU A 164 2.42 -12.03 -35.60
N GLY A 165 2.41 -13.33 -35.29
CA GLY A 165 1.78 -14.38 -36.11
C GLY A 165 0.55 -15.04 -35.45
N GLU A 166 -0.04 -16.04 -36.11
CA GLU A 166 -1.28 -16.75 -35.70
C GLU A 166 -1.28 -17.33 -34.27
N GLY A 167 -0.11 -17.52 -33.65
CA GLY A 167 0.04 -17.97 -32.26
C GLY A 167 -0.18 -16.89 -31.19
N SER A 168 -0.11 -15.61 -31.55
CA SER A 168 -0.32 -14.46 -30.64
C SER A 168 -1.73 -14.45 -30.04
N LEU A 169 -2.74 -14.80 -30.84
CA LEU A 169 -4.14 -14.86 -30.42
C LEU A 169 -4.35 -15.89 -29.29
N LEU A 170 -3.66 -17.03 -29.36
CA LEU A 170 -3.72 -18.10 -28.37
C LEU A 170 -2.97 -17.78 -27.07
N VAL A 171 -1.87 -17.02 -27.16
CA VAL A 171 -1.16 -16.50 -25.98
C VAL A 171 -1.97 -15.40 -25.29
N VAL A 172 -2.65 -14.54 -26.06
CA VAL A 172 -3.60 -13.55 -25.52
C VAL A 172 -4.73 -14.27 -24.78
N ILE A 173 -5.32 -15.31 -25.38
CA ILE A 173 -6.35 -16.15 -24.76
C ILE A 173 -5.86 -16.67 -23.40
N LEU A 174 -4.68 -17.31 -23.30
CA LEU A 174 -4.15 -17.83 -22.03
C LEU A 174 -3.71 -16.75 -21.03
N GLY A 175 -3.21 -15.61 -21.50
CA GLY A 175 -2.73 -14.52 -20.64
C GLY A 175 -3.84 -13.81 -19.88
N ILE A 176 -5.04 -13.74 -20.44
CA ILE A 176 -6.20 -13.03 -19.88
C ILE A 176 -6.66 -13.58 -18.50
N PRO A 177 -6.97 -14.88 -18.34
CA PRO A 177 -7.35 -15.42 -17.04
C PRO A 177 -6.16 -15.44 -16.08
N ILE A 178 -4.93 -15.58 -16.59
CA ILE A 178 -3.72 -15.50 -15.76
C ILE A 178 -3.56 -14.09 -15.18
N VAL A 179 -3.78 -13.02 -15.95
CA VAL A 179 -3.70 -11.64 -15.45
C VAL A 179 -4.87 -11.33 -14.51
N GLY A 180 -6.09 -11.78 -14.81
CA GLY A 180 -7.25 -11.61 -13.92
C GLY A 180 -7.11 -12.36 -12.60
N LEU A 181 -6.63 -13.61 -12.63
CA LEU A 181 -6.35 -14.42 -11.44
C LEU A 181 -5.11 -13.93 -10.68
N ALA A 182 -4.07 -13.48 -11.40
CA ALA A 182 -2.87 -12.90 -10.80
C ALA A 182 -3.21 -11.58 -10.11
N PHE A 183 -4.09 -10.75 -10.67
CA PHE A 183 -4.57 -9.53 -10.00
C PHE A 183 -5.38 -9.88 -8.75
N GLY A 184 -6.39 -10.76 -8.86
CA GLY A 184 -7.18 -11.23 -7.72
C GLY A 184 -6.34 -11.89 -6.60
N SER A 185 -5.23 -12.53 -6.97
CA SER A 185 -4.28 -13.14 -6.03
C SER A 185 -3.29 -12.13 -5.45
N MET A 186 -2.75 -11.22 -6.25
CA MET A 186 -1.83 -10.15 -5.83
C MET A 186 -2.49 -9.22 -4.79
N LEU A 187 -3.77 -8.90 -4.97
CA LEU A 187 -4.58 -8.16 -4.00
C LEU A 187 -4.58 -8.84 -2.62
N LYS A 188 -4.46 -10.17 -2.55
CA LYS A 188 -4.46 -10.93 -1.29
C LYS A 188 -3.08 -11.02 -0.64
N TYR A 189 -1.98 -11.00 -1.40
CA TYR A 189 -0.63 -11.22 -0.86
C TYR A 189 0.02 -9.97 -0.27
N ARG A 190 -0.45 -8.75 -0.60
CA ARG A 190 0.11 -7.48 -0.09
C ARG A 190 -0.92 -6.39 0.20
N ALA A 191 -2.15 -6.76 0.54
CA ALA A 191 -3.10 -5.81 1.10
C ALA A 191 -2.76 -5.53 2.57
N THR A 192 -2.63 -4.24 2.91
CA THR A 192 -2.48 -3.79 4.30
C THR A 192 -3.70 -2.98 4.70
N PHE A 193 -4.11 -3.12 5.97
CA PHE A 193 -5.15 -2.27 6.53
C PHE A 193 -4.49 -1.02 7.09
N GLU A 194 -4.75 0.11 6.46
CA GLU A 194 -4.28 1.39 6.94
C GLU A 194 -5.39 2.08 7.75
N TYR A 195 -4.99 2.78 8.79
CA TYR A 195 -5.89 3.63 9.54
C TYR A 195 -6.40 4.79 8.65
N TYR A 196 -7.67 5.14 8.79
CA TYR A 196 -8.25 6.31 8.16
C TYR A 196 -9.13 7.06 9.17
N PHE A 197 -8.82 8.33 9.37
CA PHE A 197 -9.60 9.23 10.20
C PHE A 197 -10.54 10.05 9.34
N VAL A 198 -11.83 10.03 9.67
CA VAL A 198 -12.77 10.98 9.09
C VAL A 198 -13.00 12.08 10.13
N PRO A 199 -12.67 13.34 9.81
CA PRO A 199 -12.89 14.45 10.72
C PRO A 199 -14.38 14.71 10.91
N GLY A 200 -14.78 14.92 12.16
CA GLY A 200 -16.07 15.47 12.52
C GLY A 200 -16.09 17.00 12.40
N HIS A 201 -17.15 17.60 12.93
CA HIS A 201 -17.39 19.04 12.84
C HIS A 201 -16.75 19.82 13.99
N THR A 202 -16.46 19.16 15.12
CA THR A 202 -16.01 19.83 16.33
C THR A 202 -14.50 20.00 16.32
N LYS A 203 -14.07 21.23 16.55
CA LYS A 203 -12.65 21.61 16.62
C LYS A 203 -12.42 22.40 17.90
N VAL A 204 -11.46 21.95 18.70
CA VAL A 204 -11.11 22.58 19.98
C VAL A 204 -9.64 23.01 19.92
N PRO A 205 -9.33 24.29 20.16
CA PRO A 205 -7.94 24.73 20.29
C PRO A 205 -7.36 24.19 21.59
N VAL A 206 -6.23 23.50 21.50
CA VAL A 206 -5.56 22.84 22.62
C VAL A 206 -4.06 23.09 22.60
N PHE A 207 -3.43 23.09 23.77
CA PHE A 207 -2.02 22.83 23.90
C PHE A 207 -1.81 21.32 24.00
N ALA A 208 -1.03 20.75 23.08
CA ALA A 208 -0.77 19.32 23.00
C ALA A 208 0.64 19.02 22.50
N GLY A 209 1.07 17.78 22.71
CA GLY A 209 2.43 17.34 22.42
C GLY A 209 3.33 17.35 23.66
N LEU A 210 4.61 17.16 23.43
CA LEU A 210 5.67 17.19 24.43
C LEU A 210 6.61 18.39 24.21
N ILE A 211 7.22 18.83 25.30
CA ILE A 211 8.20 19.91 25.32
C ILE A 211 9.55 19.37 25.81
N PRO A 212 10.67 20.02 25.46
CA PRO A 212 11.98 19.68 26.01
C PRO A 212 11.99 19.76 27.54
N LEU A 213 12.92 19.03 28.17
CA LEU A 213 13.11 19.09 29.62
C LEU A 213 13.40 20.52 30.07
N ASP A 214 12.72 20.96 31.13
CA ASP A 214 12.95 22.26 31.77
C ASP A 214 13.18 22.06 33.27
N ASN A 215 14.45 22.12 33.70
CA ASN A 215 14.80 21.89 35.10
C ASN A 215 14.28 22.97 36.06
N ARG A 216 13.86 24.14 35.56
CA ARG A 216 13.33 25.22 36.41
C ARG A 216 12.06 24.80 37.15
N VAL A 217 11.33 23.82 36.63
CA VAL A 217 10.12 23.29 37.30
C VAL A 217 10.46 22.44 38.52
N LEU A 218 11.69 21.92 38.64
CA LEU A 218 12.11 21.07 39.77
C LEU A 218 12.14 21.83 41.10
N ASP A 219 12.27 23.15 41.05
CA ASP A 219 12.24 24.00 42.25
C ASP A 219 10.81 24.26 42.73
N ILE A 220 9.81 24.02 41.88
CA ILE A 220 8.39 24.28 42.15
C ILE A 220 7.65 23.00 42.50
N VAL A 221 7.89 21.92 41.74
CA VAL A 221 7.21 20.64 41.94
C VAL A 221 7.82 19.90 43.14
N PRO A 222 7.01 19.53 44.15
CA PRO A 222 7.51 18.78 45.31
C PRO A 222 8.14 17.43 44.90
N PRO A 223 9.24 17.00 45.53
CA PRO A 223 9.83 15.68 45.32
C PRO A 223 8.83 14.53 45.40
N ALA A 224 7.91 14.56 46.38
CA ALA A 224 6.89 13.53 46.54
C ALA A 224 6.04 13.33 45.28
N VAL A 225 5.65 14.42 44.61
CA VAL A 225 4.85 14.37 43.38
C VAL A 225 5.63 13.75 42.23
N LEU A 226 6.91 14.11 42.09
CA LEU A 226 7.79 13.53 41.07
C LEU A 226 8.02 12.03 41.31
N CYS A 227 8.19 11.61 42.58
CA CYS A 227 8.34 10.21 42.94
C CYS A 227 7.12 9.38 42.55
N LEU A 228 5.90 9.91 42.74
CA LEU A 228 4.66 9.21 42.35
C LEU A 228 4.58 8.97 40.83
N TYR A 229 4.96 9.95 40.00
CA TYR A 229 5.00 9.74 38.55
C TYR A 229 6.01 8.67 38.16
N ILE A 230 7.18 8.70 38.78
CA ILE A 230 8.25 7.74 38.51
C ILE A 230 7.81 6.34 38.91
N GLU A 231 7.34 6.16 40.14
CA GLU A 231 6.91 4.87 40.66
C GLU A 231 5.72 4.29 39.87
N GLY A 232 4.73 5.12 39.52
CA GLY A 232 3.55 4.69 38.78
C GLY A 232 3.84 4.21 37.35
N TRP A 233 4.90 4.70 36.71
CA TRP A 233 5.15 4.48 35.28
C TRP A 233 6.43 3.70 34.95
N THR A 234 7.34 3.48 35.91
CA THR A 234 8.62 2.80 35.68
C THR A 234 8.48 1.38 35.11
N SER A 235 7.40 0.66 35.44
CA SER A 235 7.19 -0.70 34.95
C SER A 235 6.59 -0.77 33.54
N SER A 236 5.93 0.28 33.05
CA SER A 236 5.01 0.13 31.91
C SER A 236 4.89 1.30 30.94
N LEU A 237 5.52 2.46 31.16
CA LEU A 237 5.30 3.67 30.36
C LEU A 237 5.39 3.42 28.84
N LEU A 238 6.50 2.84 28.39
CA LEU A 238 6.80 2.62 26.97
C LEU A 238 6.07 1.42 26.36
N THR A 239 5.43 0.60 27.20
CA THR A 239 4.53 -0.49 26.77
C THR A 239 3.07 -0.07 26.77
N ASN A 240 2.75 1.06 27.40
CA ASN A 240 1.40 1.59 27.45
C ASN A 240 1.13 2.40 26.18
N ASN A 241 0.20 1.88 25.37
CA ASN A 241 -0.19 2.47 24.09
C ASN A 241 -0.89 3.83 24.23
N LYS A 242 -1.15 4.35 25.44
CA LYS A 242 -1.60 5.73 25.65
C LYS A 242 -0.49 6.77 25.49
N TYR A 243 0.76 6.37 25.76
CA TYR A 243 1.90 7.30 25.81
C TYR A 243 2.97 7.02 24.77
N ALA A 244 3.16 5.75 24.38
CA ALA A 244 4.21 5.37 23.46
C ALA A 244 3.75 4.33 22.45
N THR A 245 4.32 4.40 21.24
CA THR A 245 4.20 3.34 20.23
C THR A 245 5.52 3.18 19.47
N SER A 246 5.72 2.02 18.83
CA SER A 246 6.90 1.76 18.02
C SER A 246 6.98 2.75 16.85
N PHE A 247 8.16 3.31 16.61
CA PHE A 247 8.36 4.28 15.55
C PHE A 247 9.48 3.82 14.60
N PRO A 248 9.19 3.61 13.31
CA PRO A 248 10.22 3.22 12.35
C PRO A 248 11.19 4.39 12.15
N MET A 249 12.49 4.11 12.27
CA MET A 249 13.54 5.13 12.12
C MET A 249 14.72 4.57 11.33
N ASP A 250 15.17 5.32 10.34
CA ASP A 250 16.34 4.95 9.53
C ASP A 250 17.60 4.88 10.41
N GLY A 251 18.38 3.80 10.24
CA GLY A 251 19.58 3.54 11.04
C GLY A 251 19.30 2.94 12.44
N CYS A 252 18.05 2.65 12.79
CA CYS A 252 17.68 1.87 13.97
C CYS A 252 17.36 0.42 13.57
N GLY A 253 18.40 -0.41 13.44
CA GLY A 253 18.31 -1.82 13.06
C GLY A 253 18.19 -2.79 14.25
N THR A 254 18.66 -4.02 14.07
CA THR A 254 18.68 -5.06 15.12
C THR A 254 19.51 -4.60 16.33
N GLY A 255 18.90 -4.49 17.52
CA GLY A 255 19.54 -4.01 18.75
C GLY A 255 19.32 -2.53 19.07
N CYS A 256 18.52 -1.83 18.26
CA CYS A 256 18.02 -0.49 18.55
C CYS A 256 16.49 -0.53 18.73
N ARG A 257 15.98 0.12 19.78
CA ARG A 257 14.53 0.28 20.00
C ARG A 257 14.16 1.74 19.81
N SER A 258 13.29 2.03 18.84
CA SER A 258 12.78 3.38 18.55
C SER A 258 11.29 3.48 18.89
N LEU A 259 10.93 4.49 19.66
CA LEU A 259 9.58 4.71 20.16
C LEU A 259 9.22 6.19 19.98
N VAL A 260 7.97 6.47 19.59
CA VAL A 260 7.44 7.84 19.57
C VAL A 260 6.57 8.06 20.79
N LEU A 261 6.77 9.21 21.42
CA LEU A 261 6.03 9.74 22.56
C LEU A 261 5.29 10.99 22.06
N PRO A 262 4.05 10.88 21.57
CA PRO A 262 3.30 12.03 21.05
C PRO A 262 2.69 12.92 22.13
N GLY A 263 2.88 12.58 23.42
CA GLY A 263 2.19 13.22 24.54
C GLY A 263 0.79 12.64 24.73
N GLY A 264 0.48 12.12 25.92
CA GLY A 264 -0.83 11.51 26.19
C GLY A 264 -1.96 12.53 25.99
N ILE A 265 -3.11 12.08 25.49
CA ILE A 265 -4.28 12.94 25.26
C ILE A 265 -4.80 13.59 26.54
N GLU A 266 -4.61 12.93 27.68
CA GLU A 266 -4.87 13.44 29.02
C GLU A 266 -3.94 14.59 29.45
N LEU A 267 -2.83 14.77 28.76
CA LEU A 267 -1.89 15.88 28.98
C LEU A 267 -2.30 17.13 28.18
N ALA A 268 -3.17 16.98 27.18
CA ALA A 268 -3.66 18.10 26.41
C ALA A 268 -4.56 19.01 27.26
N ARG A 269 -4.41 20.33 27.08
CA ARG A 269 -5.20 21.34 27.79
C ARG A 269 -5.88 22.25 26.80
N GLN A 270 -7.08 22.71 27.13
CA GLN A 270 -7.75 23.71 26.31
C GLN A 270 -6.95 25.02 26.35
N VAL A 271 -6.87 25.72 25.21
CA VAL A 271 -6.21 27.03 25.17
C VAL A 271 -7.05 28.01 25.99
N GLY A 272 -6.43 28.63 27.00
CA GLY A 272 -7.07 29.56 27.93
C GLY A 272 -6.04 30.37 28.72
N PRO A 273 -6.49 31.29 29.59
CA PRO A 273 -5.61 32.12 30.42
C PRO A 273 -4.83 31.32 31.47
N SER A 274 -5.34 30.15 31.85
CA SER A 274 -4.72 29.19 32.78
C SER A 274 -4.73 27.79 32.18
N LEU A 275 -3.69 27.00 32.45
CA LEU A 275 -3.52 25.63 31.94
C LEU A 275 -4.22 24.55 32.80
N ASN A 276 -5.29 24.92 33.50
CA ASN A 276 -6.05 24.03 34.39
C ASN A 276 -7.26 23.36 33.71
N LEU A 277 -7.64 23.81 32.51
CA LEU A 277 -8.81 23.31 31.80
C LEU A 277 -8.47 22.06 30.97
N SER A 278 -9.21 20.98 31.23
CA SER A 278 -9.11 19.75 30.45
C SER A 278 -9.74 19.97 29.07
N MET A 279 -9.18 19.36 28.03
CA MET A 279 -9.84 19.40 26.70
C MET A 279 -11.18 18.63 26.64
N PHE A 280 -11.50 17.84 27.68
CA PHE A 280 -12.79 17.16 27.83
C PHE A 280 -13.82 17.99 28.61
N GLU A 281 -13.44 19.16 29.11
CA GLU A 281 -14.33 20.04 29.84
C GLU A 281 -15.43 20.59 28.91
N GLY A 282 -16.66 20.68 29.43
CA GLY A 282 -17.82 21.13 28.65
C GLY A 282 -18.40 20.09 27.67
N GLY A 283 -17.87 18.87 27.63
CA GLY A 283 -18.46 17.74 26.89
C GLY A 283 -18.41 17.85 25.35
N LEU A 284 -17.61 18.77 24.82
CA LEU A 284 -17.51 19.03 23.37
C LEU A 284 -17.02 17.81 22.57
N LEU A 285 -16.26 16.91 23.20
CA LEU A 285 -15.67 15.72 22.57
C LEU A 285 -16.28 14.41 23.08
N ASP A 286 -17.46 14.44 23.71
CA ASP A 286 -18.07 13.26 24.33
C ASP A 286 -18.73 12.32 23.30
N SER A 287 -19.18 12.87 22.18
CA SER A 287 -19.72 12.09 21.05
C SER A 287 -18.64 11.51 20.14
N ALA A 288 -17.37 11.86 20.34
CA ALA A 288 -16.27 11.41 19.48
C ALA A 288 -15.94 9.94 19.72
N GLU A 289 -15.77 9.14 18.66
CA GLU A 289 -15.16 7.80 18.79
C GLU A 289 -13.63 7.92 18.84
N THR A 290 -13.09 8.87 18.09
CA THR A 290 -11.65 9.11 17.95
C THR A 290 -11.37 10.60 17.98
N ILE A 291 -10.32 10.99 18.68
CA ILE A 291 -9.85 12.38 18.72
C ILE A 291 -8.52 12.45 17.99
N ARG A 292 -8.40 13.40 17.05
CA ARG A 292 -7.15 13.66 16.33
C ARG A 292 -6.55 14.98 16.77
N ILE A 293 -5.33 14.94 17.27
CA ILE A 293 -4.50 16.11 17.54
C ILE A 293 -3.64 16.35 16.31
N ASN A 294 -3.84 17.48 15.65
CA ASN A 294 -3.11 17.79 14.42
C ASN A 294 -1.74 18.36 14.74
N ASN A 295 -0.70 18.01 13.99
CA ASN A 295 0.60 18.69 13.99
C ASN A 295 1.14 19.13 15.38
N ALA A 296 1.21 18.22 16.34
CA ALA A 296 1.77 18.49 17.67
C ALA A 296 3.21 17.96 17.77
N PRO A 297 4.10 18.60 18.55
CA PRO A 297 5.45 18.11 18.76
C PRO A 297 5.42 16.84 19.62
N GLY A 298 6.02 15.77 19.13
CA GLY A 298 6.31 14.56 19.91
C GLY A 298 7.82 14.37 20.08
N ILE A 299 8.20 13.47 20.98
CA ILE A 299 9.59 13.07 21.18
C ILE A 299 9.76 11.62 20.72
N VAL A 300 10.70 11.37 19.80
CA VAL A 300 11.12 10.02 19.44
C VAL A 300 12.36 9.68 20.28
N THR A 301 12.29 8.58 21.04
CA THR A 301 13.42 8.05 21.81
C THR A 301 14.01 6.84 21.11
N THR A 302 15.34 6.77 21.07
CA THR A 302 16.06 5.57 20.63
C THR A 302 16.93 5.03 21.76
N TYR A 303 16.84 3.74 22.01
CA TYR A 303 17.65 3.02 22.99
C TYR A 303 18.56 2.01 22.31
N ARG A 304 19.85 2.04 22.66
CA ARG A 304 20.87 1.09 22.19
C ARG A 304 21.58 0.47 23.38
N ASN A 305 22.20 -0.69 23.18
CA ASN A 305 23.06 -1.31 24.20
C ASN A 305 24.30 -0.45 24.47
N ALA A 306 24.71 -0.38 25.73
CA ALA A 306 25.87 0.40 26.18
C ALA A 306 27.10 -0.47 26.50
N SER A 307 27.28 -1.61 25.82
CA SER A 307 28.31 -2.62 26.15
C SER A 307 29.74 -2.09 26.18
N ASP A 308 30.02 -0.99 25.47
CA ASP A 308 31.37 -0.47 25.27
C ASP A 308 31.64 0.78 26.15
N ILE A 309 30.72 1.13 27.05
CA ILE A 309 30.79 2.36 27.85
C ILE A 309 31.19 2.05 29.28
N THR A 310 32.27 2.68 29.72
CA THR A 310 32.69 2.68 31.13
C THR A 310 32.19 3.95 31.83
N PHE A 311 31.65 3.78 33.03
CA PHE A 311 31.23 4.89 33.88
C PHE A 311 32.31 5.19 34.91
N ASP A 312 32.60 6.48 35.14
CA ASP A 312 33.43 6.91 36.26
C ASP A 312 32.59 6.87 37.55
N PRO A 313 32.93 6.02 38.55
CA PRO A 313 32.19 5.94 39.80
C PRO A 313 32.09 7.26 40.58
N VAL A 314 33.00 8.21 40.36
CA VAL A 314 33.03 9.49 41.09
C VAL A 314 32.30 10.58 40.32
N GLY A 315 32.60 10.74 39.03
CA GLY A 315 32.02 11.79 38.19
C GLY A 315 30.62 11.47 37.63
N ASP A 316 30.36 10.22 37.28
CA ASP A 316 29.15 9.83 36.54
C ASP A 316 28.06 9.25 37.44
N CYS A 317 28.38 8.82 38.66
CA CYS A 317 27.49 8.01 39.50
C CYS A 317 26.88 8.74 40.71
N LEU A 318 25.61 8.42 40.96
CA LEU A 318 24.80 8.80 42.11
C LEU A 318 24.54 7.57 42.98
N TYR A 319 24.63 7.75 44.30
CA TYR A 319 24.30 6.71 45.28
C TYR A 319 23.15 7.19 46.17
N ALA A 320 22.02 6.49 46.12
CA ALA A 320 20.80 6.79 46.86
C ALA A 320 20.47 5.67 47.87
N GLY A 321 19.56 5.92 48.81
CA GLY A 321 19.02 4.86 49.69
C GLY A 321 19.84 4.51 50.92
N GLN A 322 20.83 5.35 51.26
CA GLN A 322 21.72 5.09 52.38
C GLN A 322 20.98 5.13 53.73
N ALA A 323 19.95 5.96 53.87
CA ALA A 323 19.17 6.08 55.10
C ALA A 323 18.41 4.79 55.46
N ILE A 324 17.91 4.07 54.45
CA ILE A 324 17.18 2.81 54.60
C ILE A 324 18.07 1.57 54.43
N ASN A 325 19.38 1.77 54.30
CA ASN A 325 20.37 0.73 54.00
C ASN A 325 19.99 -0.16 52.80
N ASP A 326 19.41 0.45 51.78
CA ASP A 326 19.04 -0.19 50.53
C ASP A 326 19.54 0.68 49.38
N THR A 327 20.83 0.55 49.09
CA THR A 327 21.52 1.48 48.20
C THR A 327 21.22 1.18 46.73
N LEU A 328 20.86 2.23 45.97
CA LEU A 328 20.78 2.22 44.51
C LEU A 328 21.94 3.03 43.93
N GLN A 329 22.65 2.46 42.96
CA GLN A 329 23.64 3.14 42.14
C GLN A 329 23.03 3.48 40.78
N MET A 330 23.09 4.74 40.39
CA MET A 330 22.65 5.23 39.08
C MET A 330 23.78 6.04 38.45
N CYS A 331 24.25 5.66 37.27
CA CYS A 331 25.34 6.35 36.59
C CYS A 331 24.87 6.93 35.27
N ILE A 332 25.19 8.19 35.01
CA ILE A 332 24.83 8.92 33.80
C ILE A 332 26.07 9.57 33.23
N ARG A 333 26.35 9.32 31.95
CA ARG A 333 27.49 9.88 31.22
C ARG A 333 27.03 10.53 29.91
N GLN A 334 27.59 11.68 29.58
CA GLN A 334 27.36 12.32 28.29
C GLN A 334 28.09 11.58 27.16
N VAL A 335 27.41 11.31 26.04
CA VAL A 335 27.96 10.67 24.84
C VAL A 335 27.54 11.46 23.61
N GLY A 336 28.34 12.45 23.21
CA GLY A 336 27.97 13.39 22.15
C GLY A 336 26.70 14.16 22.53
N GLN A 337 25.63 14.02 21.74
CA GLN A 337 24.31 14.61 22.01
C GLN A 337 23.32 13.62 22.66
N SER A 338 23.82 12.47 23.11
CA SER A 338 23.07 11.38 23.73
C SER A 338 23.59 11.14 25.14
N ILE A 339 22.85 10.38 25.95
CA ILE A 339 23.30 10.00 27.29
C ILE A 339 23.41 8.48 27.41
N ALA A 340 24.46 8.02 28.07
CA ALA A 340 24.57 6.65 28.53
C ALA A 340 24.12 6.59 29.98
N VAL A 341 23.26 5.63 30.32
CA VAL A 341 22.75 5.46 31.68
C VAL A 341 22.83 4.00 32.06
N GLY A 342 23.28 3.73 33.28
CA GLY A 342 23.26 2.40 33.87
C GLY A 342 22.86 2.45 35.33
N TRP A 343 22.32 1.36 35.84
CA TRP A 343 21.93 1.25 37.24
C TRP A 343 22.20 -0.12 37.84
N ALA A 344 22.35 -0.15 39.15
CA ALA A 344 22.47 -1.36 39.95
C ALA A 344 21.86 -1.14 41.34
N GLY A 345 21.08 -2.10 41.81
CA GLY A 345 20.57 -2.13 43.18
C GLY A 345 21.41 -3.02 44.09
N CYS A 346 21.32 -2.78 45.39
CA CYS A 346 21.98 -3.61 46.40
C CYS A 346 21.57 -5.09 46.27
N PRO A 347 22.53 -6.04 46.21
CA PRO A 347 22.24 -7.47 46.18
C PRO A 347 21.49 -7.96 47.41
N GLN A 348 20.64 -8.99 47.23
CA GLN A 348 19.81 -9.57 48.31
C GLN A 348 20.64 -10.02 49.53
N GLU A 349 21.84 -10.58 49.33
CA GLU A 349 22.72 -11.04 50.41
C GLU A 349 23.23 -9.89 51.30
N LEU A 350 23.54 -8.73 50.71
CA LEU A 350 24.00 -7.56 51.44
C LEU A 350 22.83 -6.84 52.12
N TYR A 351 21.66 -6.84 51.47
CA TYR A 351 20.43 -6.29 52.04
C TYR A 351 20.00 -7.08 53.29
N SER A 352 19.96 -8.41 53.22
CA SER A 352 19.55 -9.26 54.36
C SER A 352 20.50 -9.19 55.56
N THR A 353 21.78 -8.92 55.33
CA THR A 353 22.81 -8.75 56.38
C THR A 353 22.96 -7.30 56.84
N ASN A 354 22.10 -6.40 56.37
CA ASN A 354 22.17 -4.97 56.67
C ASN A 354 23.55 -4.36 56.35
N SER A 355 24.20 -4.79 55.24
CA SER A 355 25.56 -4.39 54.86
C SER A 355 25.68 -3.63 53.53
N CYS A 356 24.56 -3.22 52.92
CA CYS A 356 24.56 -2.47 51.65
C CYS A 356 25.41 -1.19 51.69
N ASN A 357 25.36 -0.45 52.79
CA ASN A 357 26.08 0.81 52.94
C ASN A 357 27.58 0.63 53.20
N THR A 358 27.94 -0.43 53.94
CA THR A 358 29.30 -0.69 54.42
C THR A 358 30.13 -1.49 53.41
N ASN A 359 29.50 -2.43 52.67
CA ASN A 359 30.14 -3.20 51.62
C ASN A 359 29.67 -2.74 50.23
N ARG A 360 30.45 -1.84 49.62
CA ARG A 360 30.16 -1.27 48.29
C ARG A 360 30.92 -1.94 47.14
N THR A 361 31.53 -3.11 47.35
CA THR A 361 32.29 -3.82 46.30
C THR A 361 31.46 -4.04 45.03
N TRP A 362 30.17 -4.32 45.18
CA TRP A 362 29.21 -4.50 44.08
C TRP A 362 29.02 -3.26 43.19
N THR A 363 29.38 -2.07 43.67
CA THR A 363 29.25 -0.80 42.92
C THR A 363 30.42 -0.50 41.99
N THR A 364 31.49 -1.30 42.06
CA THR A 364 32.70 -1.14 41.25
C THR A 364 32.73 -2.05 40.03
N ALA A 365 31.82 -3.04 39.96
CA ALA A 365 31.69 -3.93 38.82
C ALA A 365 31.06 -3.19 37.61
N PRO A 366 31.38 -3.59 36.36
CA PRO A 366 30.72 -3.05 35.19
C PRO A 366 29.19 -3.17 35.28
N LEU A 367 28.48 -2.09 34.99
CA LEU A 367 27.02 -2.05 35.04
C LEU A 367 26.44 -2.91 33.92
N LYS A 368 25.86 -4.05 34.28
CA LYS A 368 25.24 -4.99 33.34
C LYS A 368 24.02 -4.39 32.64
N TRP A 369 23.23 -3.60 33.38
CA TRP A 369 22.00 -2.99 32.88
C TRP A 369 22.25 -1.52 32.55
N ALA A 370 22.70 -1.29 31.32
CA ALA A 370 23.03 0.02 30.81
C ALA A 370 22.55 0.21 29.37
N THR A 371 22.24 1.45 29.00
CA THR A 371 21.70 1.82 27.69
C THR A 371 22.19 3.19 27.26
N VAL A 372 22.24 3.42 25.94
CA VAL A 372 22.42 4.75 25.35
C VAL A 372 21.08 5.24 24.83
N MET A 373 20.63 6.38 25.33
CA MET A 373 19.41 7.06 24.91
C MET A 373 19.72 8.29 24.07
N ALA A 374 19.07 8.40 22.92
CA ALA A 374 19.01 9.63 22.12
C ALA A 374 17.56 10.06 21.94
N THR A 375 17.33 11.36 21.76
CA THR A 375 16.00 11.92 21.53
C THR A 375 15.96 12.76 20.27
N TYR A 376 14.79 12.80 19.66
CA TYR A 376 14.49 13.58 18.48
C TYR A 376 13.12 14.23 18.66
N LYS A 377 12.97 15.46 18.18
CA LYS A 377 11.70 16.14 18.07
C LYS A 377 11.08 15.77 16.73
N GLN A 378 9.79 15.45 16.74
CA GLN A 378 9.04 15.07 15.55
C GLN A 378 7.64 15.65 15.65
N PHE A 379 7.27 16.56 14.74
CA PHE A 379 5.86 16.97 14.62
C PHE A 379 5.05 15.84 14.01
N ALA A 380 3.90 15.54 14.61
CA ALA A 380 3.03 14.48 14.13
C ALA A 380 1.56 14.82 14.35
N THR A 381 0.72 14.28 13.49
CA THR A 381 -0.72 14.18 13.71
C THR A 381 -1.02 12.85 14.37
N THR A 382 -1.57 12.88 15.58
CA THR A 382 -1.82 11.68 16.38
C THR A 382 -3.31 11.51 16.62
N ALA A 383 -3.80 10.29 16.41
CA ALA A 383 -5.18 9.92 16.68
C ALA A 383 -5.26 9.00 17.89
N TYR A 384 -6.23 9.28 18.76
CA TYR A 384 -6.46 8.56 20.02
C TYR A 384 -7.89 8.04 20.09
N ASN A 385 -8.04 6.83 20.64
CA ASN A 385 -9.36 6.30 20.95
C ASN A 385 -9.95 7.08 22.14
N ARG A 386 -11.18 7.60 22.00
CA ARG A 386 -11.83 8.42 23.04
C ARG A 386 -12.11 7.65 24.34
N GLN A 387 -12.38 6.35 24.26
CA GLN A 387 -12.86 5.55 25.40
C GLN A 387 -11.72 5.15 26.33
N ASN A 388 -10.55 4.81 25.78
CA ASN A 388 -9.42 4.30 26.56
C ASN A 388 -8.14 5.14 26.45
N PHE A 389 -8.13 6.17 25.58
CA PHE A 389 -7.00 7.06 25.32
C PHE A 389 -5.80 6.43 24.62
N SER A 390 -5.93 5.20 24.10
CA SER A 390 -4.83 4.57 23.36
C SER A 390 -4.57 5.29 22.03
N ILE A 391 -3.30 5.46 21.70
CA ILE A 391 -2.83 5.89 20.38
C ILE A 391 -3.28 4.85 19.35
N ILE A 392 -3.99 5.29 18.31
CA ILE A 392 -4.42 4.45 17.19
C ILE A 392 -3.49 4.65 15.98
N ASP A 393 -3.10 5.89 15.71
CA ASP A 393 -2.27 6.24 14.55
C ASP A 393 -1.40 7.46 14.85
N VAL A 394 -0.17 7.44 14.33
CA VAL A 394 0.79 8.56 14.43
C VAL A 394 1.36 8.80 13.03
N ARG A 395 1.10 10.00 12.48
CA ARG A 395 1.62 10.40 11.17
C ARG A 395 2.59 11.56 11.31
N PRO A 396 3.88 11.36 11.01
CA PRO A 396 4.84 12.46 10.92
C PRO A 396 4.34 13.55 9.96
N THR A 397 4.44 14.81 10.38
CA THR A 397 4.11 15.99 9.56
C THR A 397 5.33 16.84 9.21
N ALA A 398 6.47 16.57 9.84
CA ALA A 398 7.76 17.21 9.58
C ALA A 398 8.88 16.15 9.53
N ASP A 399 10.12 16.56 9.29
CA ASP A 399 11.28 15.68 9.41
C ASP A 399 11.72 15.54 10.89
N LEU A 400 12.44 14.46 11.20
CA LEU A 400 13.01 14.26 12.54
C LEU A 400 14.13 15.28 12.80
N GLU A 401 14.01 16.03 13.89
CA GLU A 401 15.03 16.97 14.35
C GLU A 401 15.73 16.41 15.57
N ARG A 402 17.07 16.40 15.60
CA ARG A 402 17.81 15.87 16.75
C ARG A 402 17.71 16.83 17.94
N MET A 403 17.26 16.32 19.09
CA MET A 403 17.16 17.08 20.32
C MET A 403 18.30 16.66 21.27
N PRO A 404 19.25 17.55 21.62
CA PRO A 404 20.34 17.17 22.50
C PRO A 404 19.83 16.87 23.90
N VAL A 405 20.31 15.77 24.49
CA VAL A 405 20.04 15.41 25.88
C VAL A 405 21.29 15.67 26.72
N ASN A 406 21.15 16.43 27.80
CA ASN A 406 22.24 16.70 28.73
C ASN A 406 22.20 15.75 29.93
N ALA A 407 23.34 15.12 30.22
CA ALA A 407 23.54 14.29 31.40
C ALA A 407 23.33 15.07 32.71
N SER A 408 23.72 16.35 32.75
CA SER A 408 23.53 17.22 33.91
C SER A 408 22.06 17.39 34.30
N ASP A 409 21.18 17.49 33.30
CA ASP A 409 19.76 17.75 33.52
C ASP A 409 19.09 16.52 34.12
N TYR A 410 19.36 15.33 33.55
CA TYR A 410 18.94 14.06 34.13
C TYR A 410 19.50 13.83 35.53
N MET A 411 20.78 14.15 35.75
CA MET A 411 21.41 14.03 37.07
C MET A 411 20.74 14.94 38.11
N ALA A 412 20.34 16.15 37.74
CA ALA A 412 19.61 17.07 38.62
C ALA A 412 18.22 16.51 38.99
N ILE A 413 17.48 15.99 38.01
CA ILE A 413 16.17 15.35 38.22
C ILE A 413 16.32 14.15 39.17
N PHE A 414 17.29 13.27 38.92
CA PHE A 414 17.48 12.07 39.72
C PHE A 414 17.95 12.38 41.14
N LYS A 415 18.84 13.37 41.32
CA LYS A 415 19.21 13.86 42.66
C LYS A 415 17.99 14.34 43.44
N LYS A 416 17.07 15.08 42.79
CA LYS A 416 15.86 15.61 43.44
C LYS A 416 14.93 14.51 43.95
N ILE A 417 14.79 13.40 43.22
CA ILE A 417 13.87 12.30 43.55
C ILE A 417 14.51 11.13 44.31
N MET A 418 15.84 11.11 44.44
CA MET A 418 16.56 10.01 45.10
C MET A 418 17.36 10.44 46.33
N ILE A 419 17.63 11.73 46.51
CA ILE A 419 18.37 12.23 47.68
C ILE A 419 17.51 13.28 48.39
N PRO A 420 17.02 12.99 49.61
CA PRO A 420 16.28 13.98 50.37
C PRO A 420 17.21 15.14 50.73
N THR A 421 16.77 16.37 50.44
CA THR A 421 17.47 17.58 50.88
C THR A 421 17.23 17.84 52.36
N SER A 422 18.04 18.71 52.98
CA SER A 422 17.81 19.14 54.37
C SER A 422 16.45 19.82 54.58
N ALA A 423 15.90 20.44 53.52
CA ALA A 423 14.59 21.09 53.52
C ALA A 423 13.43 20.15 53.13
N ALA A 424 13.70 18.87 52.85
CA ALA A 424 12.66 17.91 52.47
C ALA A 424 11.65 17.67 53.59
N THR A 425 10.36 17.72 53.26
CA THR A 425 9.25 17.44 54.18
C THR A 425 9.15 15.94 54.48
N ASP A 426 8.40 15.55 55.52
CA ASP A 426 8.21 14.13 55.84
C ASP A 426 7.55 13.34 54.68
N PRO A 427 6.53 13.86 53.97
CA PRO A 427 6.02 13.22 52.76
C PRO A 427 7.08 13.04 51.66
N ASP A 428 7.97 14.02 51.47
CA ASP A 428 9.04 13.91 50.47
C ASP A 428 10.01 12.78 50.82
N ARG A 429 10.44 12.69 52.09
CA ARG A 429 11.35 11.64 52.54
C ARG A 429 10.72 10.26 52.38
N ALA A 430 9.47 10.09 52.81
CA ALA A 430 8.76 8.83 52.67
C ALA A 430 8.59 8.40 51.21
N ALA A 431 8.26 9.34 50.31
CA ALA A 431 8.12 9.05 48.89
C ALA A 431 9.46 8.69 48.23
N ILE A 432 10.55 9.38 48.59
CA ILE A 432 11.89 9.08 48.08
C ILE A 432 12.34 7.69 48.56
N ASP A 433 12.18 7.39 49.86
CA ASP A 433 12.55 6.09 50.43
C ASP A 433 11.73 4.94 49.81
N SER A 434 10.42 5.15 49.60
CA SER A 434 9.54 4.20 48.90
C SER A 434 10.01 3.94 47.48
N LEU A 435 10.28 5.00 46.71
CA LEU A 435 10.75 4.88 45.33
C LEU A 435 12.06 4.07 45.28
N ILE A 436 13.02 4.40 46.13
CA ILE A 436 14.32 3.70 46.16
C ILE A 436 14.11 2.22 46.48
N TYR A 437 13.33 1.92 47.51
CA TYR A 437 13.01 0.55 47.90
C TYR A 437 12.36 -0.23 46.75
N THR A 438 11.42 0.38 46.03
CA THR A 438 10.77 -0.21 44.85
C THR A 438 11.79 -0.52 43.76
N LEU A 439 12.69 0.42 43.43
CA LEU A 439 13.72 0.23 42.39
C LEU A 439 14.75 -0.84 42.77
N THR A 440 15.26 -0.84 44.00
CA THR A 440 16.21 -1.86 44.48
C THR A 440 15.54 -3.23 44.60
N TRP A 441 14.27 -3.28 45.00
CA TRP A 441 13.48 -4.53 45.03
C TRP A 441 13.31 -5.13 43.63
N LEU A 442 13.14 -4.32 42.58
CA LEU A 442 13.14 -4.82 41.20
C LEU A 442 14.47 -5.52 40.88
N HIS A 443 15.61 -4.92 41.24
CA HIS A 443 16.91 -5.56 41.04
C HIS A 443 17.05 -6.89 41.78
N ARG A 444 16.60 -6.97 43.04
CA ARG A 444 16.66 -8.20 43.82
C ARG A 444 15.76 -9.28 43.24
N THR A 445 14.57 -8.92 42.79
CA THR A 445 13.61 -9.83 42.16
C THR A 445 14.16 -10.43 40.86
N TYR A 446 14.61 -9.60 39.92
CA TYR A 446 15.11 -10.11 38.64
C TYR A 446 16.49 -10.76 38.73
N ARG A 447 17.35 -10.36 39.69
CA ARG A 447 18.64 -11.03 39.88
C ARG A 447 18.52 -12.34 40.67
N GLY A 448 17.64 -12.39 41.67
CA GLY A 448 17.51 -13.51 42.59
C GLY A 448 16.46 -14.52 42.15
N SER A 449 15.24 -14.06 41.87
CA SER A 449 14.09 -14.93 41.58
C SER A 449 13.95 -15.26 40.10
N PHE A 450 14.36 -14.36 39.20
CA PHE A 450 14.23 -14.53 37.74
C PHE A 450 15.55 -14.30 36.98
N PRO A 451 16.63 -15.03 37.30
CA PRO A 451 17.96 -14.77 36.73
C PRO A 451 18.04 -14.92 35.20
N ASP A 452 17.11 -15.65 34.58
CA ASP A 452 17.05 -15.79 33.12
C ASP A 452 16.49 -14.53 32.42
N ASP A 453 15.75 -13.69 33.14
CA ASP A 453 15.19 -12.44 32.61
C ASP A 453 16.16 -11.26 32.81
N GLN A 454 17.05 -11.10 31.85
CA GLN A 454 18.01 -9.99 31.83
C GLN A 454 17.47 -8.70 31.21
N ASN A 455 16.32 -8.77 30.53
CA ASN A 455 15.80 -7.67 29.71
C ASN A 455 14.81 -6.77 30.46
N SER A 456 14.11 -7.29 31.47
CA SER A 456 13.15 -6.51 32.25
C SER A 456 13.78 -5.32 32.97
N LEU A 457 14.98 -5.47 33.56
CA LEU A 457 15.68 -4.35 34.20
C LEU A 457 16.13 -3.27 33.20
N VAL A 458 16.51 -3.65 31.98
CA VAL A 458 16.83 -2.68 30.93
C VAL A 458 15.57 -1.98 30.42
N THR A 459 14.46 -2.71 30.28
CA THR A 459 13.17 -2.14 29.87
C THR A 459 12.63 -1.17 30.92
N ASN A 460 12.73 -1.51 32.20
CA ASN A 460 12.38 -0.61 33.31
C ASN A 460 13.26 0.63 33.31
N LEU A 461 14.55 0.51 33.00
CA LEU A 461 15.43 1.67 32.82
C LEU A 461 14.97 2.54 31.63
N HIS A 462 14.57 1.95 30.51
CA HIS A 462 14.02 2.71 29.36
C HIS A 462 12.78 3.51 29.76
N ASN A 463 11.84 2.88 30.47
CA ASN A 463 10.67 3.55 31.03
C ASN A 463 11.09 4.69 31.96
N PHE A 464 11.97 4.41 32.92
CA PHE A 464 12.48 5.37 33.90
C PHE A 464 13.05 6.64 33.24
N LEU A 465 13.81 6.47 32.15
CA LEU A 465 14.40 7.57 31.38
C LEU A 465 13.38 8.37 30.55
N ALA A 466 12.30 7.73 30.11
CA ALA A 466 11.23 8.37 29.33
C ALA A 466 10.25 9.17 30.20
N ILE A 467 10.10 8.85 31.49
CA ILE A 467 9.15 9.52 32.40
C ILE A 467 9.40 11.05 32.45
N PRO A 468 10.64 11.55 32.65
CA PRO A 468 10.89 12.99 32.58
C PRO A 468 10.45 13.62 31.25
N LEU A 469 10.73 12.97 30.11
CA LEU A 469 10.35 13.49 28.79
C LEU A 469 8.84 13.55 28.62
N GLN A 470 8.13 12.52 29.09
CA GLN A 470 6.67 12.42 28.97
C GLN A 470 5.93 13.42 29.86
N PHE A 471 6.39 13.60 31.11
CA PHE A 471 5.65 14.36 32.13
C PHE A 471 6.22 15.76 32.41
N THR A 472 7.26 16.21 31.67
CA THR A 472 7.71 17.61 31.77
C THR A 472 6.59 18.59 31.44
N VAL A 473 5.75 18.29 30.44
CA VAL A 473 4.56 19.11 30.14
C VAL A 473 3.65 19.25 31.35
N THR A 474 3.41 18.15 32.07
CA THR A 474 2.57 18.17 33.29
C THR A 474 3.21 18.99 34.40
N ALA A 475 4.53 18.89 34.57
CA ALA A 475 5.27 19.70 35.55
C ALA A 475 5.20 21.20 35.21
N VAL A 476 5.34 21.56 33.93
CA VAL A 476 5.19 22.94 33.43
C VAL A 476 3.76 23.44 33.61
N GLN A 477 2.75 22.63 33.31
CA GLN A 477 1.34 22.97 33.54
C GLN A 477 1.05 23.21 35.03
N PHE A 478 1.58 22.36 35.91
CA PHE A 478 1.46 22.53 37.35
C PHE A 478 2.14 23.83 37.81
N ALA A 479 3.38 24.09 37.36
CA ALA A 479 4.12 25.31 37.69
C ALA A 479 3.39 26.57 37.18
N ASN A 480 2.82 26.53 35.97
CA ASN A 480 2.05 27.62 35.38
C ASN A 480 0.82 27.99 36.22
N TYR A 481 0.05 26.99 36.67
CA TYR A 481 -1.16 27.21 37.46
C TYR A 481 -0.86 27.63 38.91
N THR A 482 0.25 27.17 39.49
CA THR A 482 0.60 27.45 40.89
C THR A 482 1.35 28.76 41.10
N VAL A 483 2.15 29.21 40.12
CA VAL A 483 2.92 30.45 40.24
C VAL A 483 2.11 31.63 39.69
N VAL A 484 1.81 32.58 40.57
CA VAL A 484 1.15 33.84 40.21
C VAL A 484 2.05 34.60 39.22
N ASN A 485 1.55 34.86 38.00
CA ASN A 485 2.16 35.56 36.85
C ASN A 485 2.61 34.70 35.65
N GLY A 486 2.28 33.41 35.59
CA GLY A 486 2.39 32.66 34.32
C GLY A 486 3.81 32.59 33.74
N THR A 487 4.83 32.56 34.60
CA THR A 487 6.27 32.51 34.22
C THR A 487 6.67 31.25 33.44
N PHE A 488 5.76 30.29 33.31
CA PHE A 488 5.93 29.03 32.59
C PHE A 488 4.88 28.88 31.48
N PRO A 489 4.90 29.72 30.44
CA PRO A 489 3.99 29.52 29.30
C PRO A 489 4.37 28.24 28.54
N LEU A 490 3.38 27.55 27.99
CA LEU A 490 3.66 26.49 27.04
C LEU A 490 4.18 27.10 25.73
N PRO A 491 5.18 26.47 25.08
CA PRO A 491 5.69 26.91 23.78
C PRO A 491 4.58 27.03 22.72
N GLU A 492 4.66 28.04 21.86
CA GLU A 492 3.63 28.28 20.83
C GLU A 492 3.48 27.13 19.85
N ASP A 493 4.53 26.35 19.61
CA ASP A 493 4.51 25.18 18.74
C ASP A 493 3.71 23.99 19.32
N THR A 494 3.34 24.02 20.60
CA THR A 494 2.40 23.07 21.21
C THR A 494 0.94 23.47 20.99
N ALA A 495 0.66 24.71 20.57
CA ALA A 495 -0.70 25.17 20.30
C ALA A 495 -1.21 24.58 18.98
N THR A 496 -2.30 23.82 19.05
CA THR A 496 -2.88 23.15 17.90
C THR A 496 -4.39 22.93 18.05
N ILE A 497 -4.98 22.16 17.14
CA ILE A 497 -6.40 21.87 17.08
C ILE A 497 -6.61 20.37 17.30
N ALA A 498 -7.40 20.04 18.33
CA ALA A 498 -8.01 18.74 18.49
C ALA A 498 -9.31 18.69 17.65
N THR A 499 -9.49 17.63 16.87
CA THR A 499 -10.68 17.41 16.04
C THR A 499 -11.37 16.12 16.49
N ASP A 500 -12.69 16.17 16.65
CA ASP A 500 -13.49 14.96 16.84
C ASP A 500 -13.58 14.16 15.54
N GLY A 501 -14.03 12.91 15.64
CA GLY A 501 -14.26 12.08 14.48
C GLY A 501 -14.47 10.63 14.83
N TRP A 502 -14.44 9.81 13.79
CA TRP A 502 -14.44 8.36 13.89
C TRP A 502 -13.26 7.78 13.14
N SER A 503 -12.91 6.54 13.47
CA SER A 503 -11.84 5.83 12.81
C SER A 503 -12.37 4.60 12.09
N LYS A 504 -11.81 4.34 10.92
CA LYS A 504 -12.06 3.13 10.14
C LYS A 504 -10.75 2.68 9.51
N SER A 505 -10.66 1.39 9.21
CA SER A 505 -9.59 0.88 8.37
C SER A 505 -9.94 1.06 6.90
N ARG A 506 -8.98 1.49 6.10
CA ARG A 506 -9.01 1.44 4.64
C ARG A 506 -8.14 0.30 4.13
N LEU A 507 -8.50 -0.24 2.97
CA LEU A 507 -7.66 -1.21 2.27
C LEU A 507 -6.60 -0.43 1.49
N ALA A 508 -5.33 -0.63 1.82
CA ALA A 508 -4.20 -0.07 1.10
C ALA A 508 -3.47 -1.20 0.35
N ILE A 509 -3.17 -0.95 -0.91
CA ILE A 509 -2.52 -1.89 -1.81
C ILE A 509 -1.38 -1.14 -2.51
N GLN A 510 -0.38 -1.87 -3.00
CA GLN A 510 0.74 -1.26 -3.68
C GLN A 510 0.28 -0.55 -4.97
N PRO A 511 0.56 0.75 -5.17
CA PRO A 511 -0.01 1.50 -6.30
C PRO A 511 0.29 0.90 -7.69
N TRP A 512 1.45 0.23 -7.85
CA TRP A 512 1.83 -0.37 -9.12
C TRP A 512 0.91 -1.54 -9.53
N THR A 513 0.33 -2.29 -8.57
CA THR A 513 -0.58 -3.39 -8.91
C THR A 513 -1.88 -2.86 -9.49
N ASP A 514 -2.38 -1.75 -8.95
CA ASP A 514 -3.62 -1.12 -9.41
C ASP A 514 -3.44 -0.51 -10.80
N TRP A 515 -2.32 0.18 -11.04
CA TRP A 515 -1.97 0.69 -12.36
C TRP A 515 -1.78 -0.42 -13.39
N LEU A 516 -1.10 -1.51 -13.03
CA LEU A 516 -0.90 -2.66 -13.92
C LEU A 516 -2.26 -3.25 -14.35
N PHE A 517 -3.21 -3.35 -13.43
CA PHE A 517 -4.56 -3.82 -13.75
C PHE A 517 -5.30 -2.87 -14.68
N ILE A 518 -5.28 -1.56 -14.41
CA ILE A 518 -5.93 -0.56 -15.27
C ILE A 518 -5.34 -0.63 -16.68
N VAL A 519 -4.01 -0.66 -16.82
CA VAL A 519 -3.35 -0.74 -18.13
C VAL A 519 -3.69 -2.05 -18.85
N ALA A 520 -3.64 -3.19 -18.14
CA ALA A 520 -3.94 -4.49 -18.73
C ALA A 520 -5.40 -4.59 -19.20
N ALA A 521 -6.35 -4.14 -18.38
CA ALA A 521 -7.77 -4.14 -18.73
C ALA A 521 -8.07 -3.18 -19.88
N ALA A 522 -7.42 -2.01 -19.94
CA ALA A 522 -7.57 -1.07 -21.06
C ALA A 522 -7.01 -1.65 -22.36
N ALA A 523 -5.81 -2.23 -22.33
CA ALA A 523 -5.22 -2.91 -23.47
C ALA A 523 -6.12 -4.05 -23.99
N MET A 524 -6.73 -4.78 -23.07
CA MET A 524 -7.65 -5.87 -23.40
C MET A 524 -8.92 -5.37 -24.10
N LEU A 525 -9.53 -4.30 -23.59
CA LEU A 525 -10.69 -3.66 -24.23
C LEU A 525 -10.35 -3.17 -25.65
N LEU A 526 -9.18 -2.55 -25.83
CA LEU A 526 -8.71 -2.07 -27.14
C LEU A 526 -8.49 -3.22 -28.12
N ALA A 527 -7.90 -4.33 -27.67
CA ALA A 527 -7.69 -5.51 -28.51
C ALA A 527 -9.02 -6.13 -28.96
N VAL A 528 -9.99 -6.25 -28.06
CA VAL A 528 -11.34 -6.75 -28.39
C VAL A 528 -12.06 -5.79 -29.32
N MET A 529 -11.99 -4.48 -29.05
CA MET A 529 -12.58 -3.45 -29.92
C MET A 529 -12.00 -3.50 -31.33
N ALA A 530 -10.68 -3.62 -31.47
CA ALA A 530 -10.02 -3.78 -32.76
C ALA A 530 -10.49 -5.05 -33.49
N GLY A 531 -10.66 -6.16 -32.77
CA GLY A 531 -11.21 -7.39 -33.32
C GLY A 531 -12.65 -7.24 -33.81
N ILE A 532 -13.52 -6.57 -33.05
CA ILE A 532 -14.90 -6.29 -33.46
C ILE A 532 -14.93 -5.40 -34.72
N LEU A 533 -14.12 -4.32 -34.73
CA LEU A 533 -14.03 -3.41 -35.87
C LEU A 533 -13.51 -4.11 -37.13
N TRP A 534 -12.53 -5.02 -36.98
CA TRP A 534 -12.05 -5.85 -38.06
C TRP A 534 -13.17 -6.71 -38.65
N ILE A 535 -13.90 -7.44 -37.81
CA ILE A 535 -15.01 -8.31 -38.21
C ILE A 535 -16.10 -7.50 -38.94
N LEU A 536 -16.40 -6.28 -38.47
CA LEU A 536 -17.38 -5.40 -39.12
C LEU A 536 -16.94 -4.96 -40.53
N GLY A 537 -15.64 -4.87 -40.79
CA GLY A 537 -15.06 -4.51 -42.08
C GLY A 537 -15.03 -5.64 -43.12
N GLU A 538 -15.27 -6.88 -42.70
CA GLU A 538 -15.16 -8.07 -43.55
C GLU A 538 -16.47 -8.43 -44.29
N ALA A 539 -16.39 -9.39 -45.20
CA ALA A 539 -17.51 -9.86 -46.04
C ALA A 539 -18.77 -10.25 -45.22
N PRO A 540 -19.98 -10.19 -45.82
CA PRO A 540 -21.23 -10.36 -45.08
C PRO A 540 -21.33 -11.72 -44.38
N LEU A 541 -21.43 -11.69 -43.05
CA LEU A 541 -21.60 -12.86 -42.21
C LEU A 541 -22.99 -13.48 -42.41
N ALA A 542 -23.07 -14.81 -42.25
CA ALA A 542 -24.36 -15.51 -42.21
C ALA A 542 -25.18 -15.02 -41.00
N PRO A 543 -26.50 -14.82 -41.14
CA PRO A 543 -27.33 -14.36 -40.02
C PRO A 543 -27.32 -15.41 -38.90
N ALA A 544 -26.94 -14.97 -37.69
CA ALA A 544 -27.06 -15.76 -36.48
C ALA A 544 -28.53 -15.93 -36.09
N THR A 545 -28.91 -17.13 -35.65
CA THR A 545 -30.29 -17.42 -35.21
C THR A 545 -30.50 -17.14 -33.72
N GLY A 546 -29.42 -16.91 -32.97
CA GLY A 546 -29.43 -16.68 -31.52
C GLY A 546 -29.42 -17.97 -30.70
N ILE A 547 -29.56 -19.13 -31.34
CA ILE A 547 -29.42 -20.45 -30.72
C ILE A 547 -28.05 -21.02 -31.11
N ARG A 548 -27.08 -20.91 -30.19
CA ARG A 548 -25.68 -21.27 -30.43
C ARG A 548 -25.49 -22.68 -30.98
N ASP A 549 -26.21 -23.67 -30.47
CA ASP A 549 -26.05 -25.07 -30.91
C ASP A 549 -26.52 -25.27 -32.35
N PHE A 550 -27.62 -24.60 -32.72
CA PHE A 550 -28.18 -24.66 -34.07
C PHE A 550 -27.30 -23.93 -35.08
N ASP A 551 -26.78 -22.77 -34.70
CA ASP A 551 -25.81 -22.02 -35.52
C ASP A 551 -24.53 -22.85 -35.74
N THR A 552 -24.04 -23.54 -34.70
CA THR A 552 -22.84 -24.39 -34.78
C THR A 552 -23.04 -25.60 -35.72
N LEU A 553 -24.20 -26.26 -35.67
CA LEU A 553 -24.55 -27.35 -36.57
C LEU A 553 -24.72 -26.89 -38.03
N ARG A 554 -25.39 -25.75 -38.22
CA ARG A 554 -25.55 -25.12 -39.54
C ARG A 554 -24.20 -24.73 -40.15
N LEU A 555 -23.26 -24.32 -39.31
CA LEU A 555 -21.88 -24.02 -39.69
C LEU A 555 -21.12 -25.29 -40.06
N ALA A 556 -21.18 -26.34 -39.25
CA ALA A 556 -20.49 -27.60 -39.51
C ALA A 556 -20.87 -28.23 -40.87
N GLY A 557 -22.13 -28.10 -41.30
CA GLY A 557 -22.57 -28.56 -42.62
C GLY A 557 -22.13 -27.70 -43.80
N ARG A 558 -21.62 -26.48 -43.56
CA ARG A 558 -21.16 -25.55 -44.61
C ARG A 558 -19.65 -25.49 -44.74
N ILE A 559 -18.92 -25.81 -43.69
CA ILE A 559 -17.45 -25.75 -43.68
C ILE A 559 -16.89 -26.95 -44.45
N LYS A 560 -16.11 -26.66 -45.49
CA LYS A 560 -15.35 -27.66 -46.23
C LYS A 560 -13.90 -27.66 -45.76
N VAL A 561 -13.30 -28.83 -45.69
CA VAL A 561 -11.93 -29.04 -45.25
C VAL A 561 -11.17 -29.77 -46.35
N LYS A 562 -9.94 -29.34 -46.61
CA LYS A 562 -9.07 -29.95 -47.62
C LYS A 562 -7.72 -30.32 -47.00
N LYS A 563 -7.21 -31.50 -47.35
CA LYS A 563 -5.89 -31.95 -46.92
C LYS A 563 -4.78 -31.24 -47.72
N GLU A 564 -3.76 -30.74 -47.03
CA GLU A 564 -2.58 -30.14 -47.63
C GLU A 564 -1.70 -31.26 -48.19
N ARG A 565 -1.48 -31.23 -49.52
CA ARG A 565 -0.82 -32.28 -50.31
C ARG A 565 0.47 -32.78 -49.66
N ARG A 566 0.56 -34.10 -49.43
CA ARG A 566 1.85 -34.81 -49.47
C ARG A 566 2.27 -35.02 -50.93
N ARG A 567 3.58 -35.18 -51.17
CA ARG A 567 4.28 -35.13 -52.47
C ARG A 567 3.77 -36.06 -53.59
N ASP A 568 2.79 -36.92 -53.34
CA ASP A 568 2.27 -37.85 -54.34
C ASP A 568 0.95 -37.31 -54.90
N GLY A 569 0.90 -37.15 -56.22
CA GLY A 569 0.01 -36.25 -56.97
C GLY A 569 -1.49 -36.56 -56.98
N GLU A 570 -2.07 -37.16 -55.96
CA GLU A 570 -3.50 -37.41 -55.87
C GLU A 570 -4.27 -36.14 -55.45
N ARG A 571 -5.42 -35.90 -56.07
CA ARG A 571 -6.25 -34.70 -55.88
C ARG A 571 -7.42 -35.10 -54.98
N GLU A 572 -7.28 -34.91 -53.67
CA GLU A 572 -8.39 -35.14 -52.73
C GLU A 572 -9.42 -34.00 -52.82
N ASP A 573 -10.69 -34.37 -52.95
CA ASP A 573 -11.83 -33.47 -52.93
C ASP A 573 -12.08 -32.92 -51.51
N ALA A 574 -12.57 -31.68 -51.43
CA ALA A 574 -12.86 -31.05 -50.14
C ALA A 574 -14.09 -31.72 -49.50
N ILE A 575 -13.91 -32.31 -48.32
CA ILE A 575 -14.98 -32.97 -47.55
C ILE A 575 -15.62 -32.00 -46.56
N THR A 576 -16.87 -32.24 -46.17
CA THR A 576 -17.51 -31.42 -45.12
C THR A 576 -16.92 -31.74 -43.74
N LEU A 577 -17.03 -30.81 -42.79
CA LEU A 577 -16.55 -31.03 -41.42
C LEU A 577 -17.27 -32.20 -40.73
N ILE A 578 -18.53 -32.46 -41.08
CA ILE A 578 -19.32 -33.60 -40.58
C ILE A 578 -18.76 -34.91 -41.12
N ASP A 579 -18.38 -34.95 -42.40
CA ASP A 579 -17.79 -36.13 -43.01
C ASP A 579 -16.38 -36.40 -42.48
N PHE A 580 -15.59 -35.34 -42.26
CA PHE A 580 -14.30 -35.46 -41.58
C PHE A 580 -14.46 -36.12 -40.20
N ALA A 581 -15.41 -35.65 -39.38
CA ALA A 581 -15.69 -36.22 -38.06
C ALA A 581 -16.14 -37.68 -38.10
N ARG A 582 -16.78 -38.12 -39.19
CA ARG A 582 -17.16 -39.53 -39.41
C ARG A 582 -15.99 -40.41 -39.85
N VAL A 583 -15.02 -39.85 -40.57
CA VAL A 583 -13.89 -40.59 -41.16
C VAL A 583 -12.70 -40.69 -40.22
N THR A 584 -12.49 -39.73 -39.32
CA THR A 584 -11.43 -39.80 -38.31
C THR A 584 -11.84 -40.64 -37.10
N ASP A 585 -11.44 -41.91 -37.10
CA ASP A 585 -11.52 -42.82 -35.95
C ASP A 585 -10.16 -42.85 -35.21
N ILE A 586 -9.92 -41.84 -34.35
CA ILE A 586 -8.65 -41.70 -33.62
C ILE A 586 -8.91 -41.56 -32.13
N ASP A 587 -8.50 -42.59 -31.38
CA ASP A 587 -8.76 -42.72 -29.94
C ASP A 587 -7.90 -41.84 -29.02
N SER A 588 -6.97 -41.05 -29.59
CA SER A 588 -6.10 -40.17 -28.80
C SER A 588 -6.20 -38.71 -29.24
N ALA A 589 -6.35 -37.82 -28.26
CA ALA A 589 -6.37 -36.37 -28.49
C ALA A 589 -5.09 -35.87 -29.21
N TRP A 590 -3.96 -36.53 -28.99
CA TRP A 590 -2.69 -36.23 -29.65
C TRP A 590 -2.62 -36.74 -31.09
N GLY A 591 -3.14 -37.94 -31.36
CA GLY A 591 -3.28 -38.46 -32.72
C GLY A 591 -4.22 -37.60 -33.55
N LEU A 592 -5.34 -37.18 -32.96
CA LEU A 592 -6.32 -36.30 -33.59
C LEU A 592 -5.69 -34.94 -33.91
N ALA A 593 -5.00 -34.31 -32.95
CA ALA A 593 -4.33 -33.03 -33.18
C ALA A 593 -3.24 -33.10 -34.26
N LYS A 594 -2.53 -34.24 -34.37
CA LYS A 594 -1.51 -34.46 -35.42
C LYS A 594 -2.15 -34.64 -36.79
N GLU A 595 -3.25 -35.37 -36.89
CA GLU A 595 -3.99 -35.55 -38.14
C GLU A 595 -4.58 -34.22 -38.60
N MET A 596 -5.23 -33.47 -37.71
CA MET A 596 -5.84 -32.16 -38.00
C MET A 596 -4.86 -31.12 -38.58
N ARG A 597 -3.54 -31.24 -38.34
CA ARG A 597 -2.53 -30.34 -38.95
C ARG A 597 -2.42 -30.47 -40.45
N GLY A 598 -2.69 -31.66 -40.98
CA GLY A 598 -2.66 -31.90 -42.42
C GLY A 598 -3.83 -31.27 -43.14
N TRP A 599 -4.79 -30.66 -42.44
CA TRP A 599 -6.05 -30.19 -43.00
C TRP A 599 -6.20 -28.68 -42.85
N LYS A 600 -6.68 -28.03 -43.92
CA LYS A 600 -7.01 -26.60 -43.98
C LYS A 600 -8.49 -26.39 -44.25
N VAL A 601 -9.05 -25.35 -43.65
CA VAL A 601 -10.42 -24.92 -43.91
C VAL A 601 -10.46 -24.12 -45.21
N VAL A 602 -11.30 -24.53 -46.15
CA VAL A 602 -11.50 -23.83 -47.44
C VAL A 602 -12.83 -23.11 -47.37
N ALA A 603 -12.84 -21.79 -47.58
CA ALA A 603 -14.07 -21.01 -47.57
C ALA A 603 -14.96 -21.42 -48.76
N ASN A 604 -16.27 -21.57 -48.52
CA ASN A 604 -17.22 -21.59 -49.63
C ASN A 604 -17.28 -20.18 -50.21
N ASP A 605 -17.02 -20.04 -51.51
CA ASP A 605 -17.63 -18.95 -52.26
C ASP A 605 -19.14 -19.13 -52.10
N VAL A 606 -19.78 -18.17 -51.44
CA VAL A 606 -21.24 -18.09 -51.42
C VAL A 606 -21.62 -17.79 -52.86
N GLU A 607 -21.99 -18.82 -53.62
CA GLU A 607 -22.86 -18.61 -54.77
C GLU A 607 -24.12 -17.93 -54.21
N GLU A 608 -24.24 -16.62 -54.43
CA GLU A 608 -25.49 -15.92 -54.24
C GLU A 608 -26.53 -16.60 -55.15
N PRO A 609 -27.71 -16.97 -54.63
CA PRO A 609 -28.82 -17.37 -55.49
C PRO A 609 -29.29 -16.21 -56.37
#